data_AF-A0A414ZR59-F1
#
_entry.id   AF-A0A414ZR59-F1
#
_cell.length_a   1.000
_cell.length_b   1.000
_cell.length_c   1.000
_cell.angle_alpha   90.00
_cell.angle_beta   90.00
_cell.angle_gamma   90.00
#
_symmetry.space_group_name_H-M   'P 1'
#
loop_
_entity.id
_entity.type
_entity.pdbx_description
1 polymer ?
#
loop_
_entity_poly.entity_id
_entity_poly.type
_entity_poly.pdbx_seq_one_letter_code
_entity_poly.pdbx_strand_id
1 'polypeptide(L)'
;MRIYFEDGKLINSKLLPIIPDFIINAEDGVTSCINQLDNINIVKPCAIIYTNSIFALNGKYAWNDKTKMHDIFIRNNENGCFERICDFTSRELREGHNIGKMYVAGEFN
;
A
#
# COMPACT_ATOMS: atom_id res chain seq x y z
N MET A 1 1.75 9.23 -0.53
CA MET A 1 1.39 8.39 -1.71
C MET A 1 0.11 7.64 -1.43
N ARG A 2 -0.58 7.15 -2.45
CA ARG A 2 -1.72 6.22 -2.31
C ARG A 2 -1.25 4.83 -2.71
N ILE A 3 -1.26 3.91 -1.76
CA ILE A 3 -0.74 2.55 -1.96
C ILE A 3 -1.91 1.60 -2.17
N TYR A 4 -1.93 0.91 -3.30
CA TYR A 4 -2.87 -0.15 -3.63
C TYR A 4 -2.12 -1.47 -3.58
N PHE A 5 -2.37 -2.21 -2.50
CA PHE A 5 -1.65 -3.42 -2.15
C PHE A 5 -2.40 -4.67 -2.59
N GLU A 6 -1.71 -5.53 -3.31
CA GLU A 6 -2.15 -6.86 -3.71
C GLU A 6 -1.40 -7.89 -2.87
N ASP A 7 -2.12 -8.69 -2.09
CA ASP A 7 -1.48 -9.78 -1.36
C ASP A 7 -1.22 -10.97 -2.31
N GLY A 8 0.05 -11.29 -2.52
CA GLY A 8 0.48 -12.31 -3.48
C GLY A 8 0.96 -11.73 -4.81
N LYS A 9 0.28 -12.07 -5.91
CA LYS A 9 0.76 -11.74 -7.27
C LYS A 9 -0.03 -10.59 -7.87
N LEU A 10 0.69 -9.60 -8.40
CA LEU A 10 0.11 -8.52 -9.19
C LEU A 10 -0.73 -9.07 -10.35
N ILE A 11 -1.96 -8.58 -10.45
CA ILE A 11 -2.83 -8.86 -11.59
C ILE A 11 -2.56 -7.91 -12.75
N ASN A 12 -3.13 -8.23 -13.91
CA ASN A 12 -3.07 -7.37 -15.08
C ASN A 12 -3.66 -5.99 -14.75
N SER A 13 -2.85 -4.95 -14.93
CA SER A 13 -3.23 -3.58 -14.60
C SER A 13 -4.45 -3.07 -15.38
N LYS A 14 -4.77 -3.66 -16.54
CA LYS A 14 -5.98 -3.33 -17.31
C LYS A 14 -7.28 -3.76 -16.63
N LEU A 15 -7.21 -4.66 -15.64
CA LEU A 15 -8.35 -5.15 -14.89
C LEU A 15 -8.55 -4.40 -13.56
N LEU A 16 -7.66 -3.45 -13.25
CA LEU A 16 -7.74 -2.69 -12.02
C LEU A 16 -8.82 -1.61 -12.10
N PRO A 17 -9.54 -1.34 -11.01
CA PRO A 17 -10.44 -0.19 -10.90
C PRO A 17 -9.70 1.15 -10.76
N ILE A 18 -8.37 1.14 -10.91
CA ILE A 18 -7.47 2.29 -10.77
C ILE A 18 -6.50 2.36 -11.94
N ILE A 19 -5.93 3.54 -12.17
CA ILE A 19 -4.81 3.74 -13.09
C ILE A 19 -3.58 4.06 -12.25
N PRO A 20 -2.64 3.11 -12.07
CA PRO A 20 -1.43 3.36 -11.30
C PRO A 20 -0.46 4.28 -12.05
N ASP A 21 0.20 5.18 -11.32
CA ASP A 21 1.35 5.94 -11.83
C ASP A 21 2.57 5.03 -11.95
N PHE A 22 2.74 4.12 -10.98
CA PHE A 22 3.84 3.17 -10.91
C PHE A 22 3.35 1.81 -10.44
N ILE A 23 3.98 0.76 -10.96
CA ILE A 23 3.78 -0.61 -10.52
C ILE A 23 5.12 -1.10 -9.95
N ILE A 24 5.10 -1.61 -8.72
CA ILE A 24 6.31 -2.14 -8.05
C ILE A 24 6.07 -3.61 -7.73
N ASN A 25 6.86 -4.50 -8.32
CA ASN A 25 6.75 -5.93 -8.10
C ASN A 25 7.74 -6.38 -7.02
N ALA A 26 7.26 -7.13 -6.02
CA ALA A 26 8.08 -7.71 -4.98
C ALA A 26 9.16 -8.66 -5.52
N GLU A 27 8.95 -9.24 -6.71
CA GLU A 27 9.94 -10.07 -7.42
C GLU A 27 11.23 -9.31 -7.79
N ASP A 28 11.19 -7.97 -7.86
CA ASP A 28 12.37 -7.13 -8.11
C ASP A 28 13.35 -7.15 -6.93
N GLY A 29 12.93 -7.70 -5.79
CA GLY A 29 13.73 -7.84 -4.57
C GLY A 29 13.59 -6.67 -3.61
N VAL A 30 13.79 -6.96 -2.32
CA VAL A 30 13.55 -6.04 -1.19
C VAL A 30 14.21 -4.68 -1.38
N THR A 31 15.52 -4.67 -1.65
CA THR A 31 16.29 -3.41 -1.80
C THR A 31 15.81 -2.60 -3.00
N SER A 32 15.47 -3.26 -4.11
CA SER A 32 14.95 -2.58 -5.31
C SER A 32 13.61 -1.91 -5.00
N CYS A 33 12.66 -2.63 -4.38
CA CYS A 33 11.36 -2.07 -4.04
C CYS A 33 11.48 -0.87 -3.09
N ILE A 34 12.33 -0.95 -2.06
CA ILE A 34 12.54 0.15 -1.11
C ILE A 34 13.11 1.37 -1.84
N ASN A 35 14.15 1.18 -2.66
CA ASN A 35 14.75 2.28 -3.42
C ASN A 35 13.76 2.95 -4.38
N GLN A 36 12.92 2.15 -5.05
CA GLN A 36 11.86 2.67 -5.92
C GLN A 36 10.84 3.49 -5.11
N LEU A 37 10.34 2.95 -4.00
CA LEU A 37 9.39 3.64 -3.13
C LEU A 37 9.96 4.95 -2.57
N ASP A 38 11.20 4.94 -2.08
CA ASP A 38 11.86 6.13 -1.55
C ASP A 38 12.06 7.20 -2.63
N ASN A 39 12.52 6.81 -3.83
CA ASN A 39 12.66 7.74 -4.95
C ASN A 39 11.32 8.34 -5.37
N ILE A 40 10.26 7.53 -5.47
CA ILE A 40 8.93 8.03 -5.86
C ILE A 40 8.37 8.93 -4.77
N ASN A 41 8.56 8.62 -3.49
CA ASN A 41 8.09 9.46 -2.38
C ASN A 41 8.73 10.86 -2.41
N ILE A 42 9.99 10.96 -2.82
CA ILE A 42 10.71 12.22 -2.96
C ILE A 42 10.22 13.00 -4.19
N VAL A 43 10.12 12.33 -5.34
CA VAL A 43 9.87 13.01 -6.64
C VAL A 43 8.39 13.24 -6.91
N LYS A 44 7.52 12.33 -6.45
CA LYS A 44 6.07 12.34 -6.69
C LYS A 44 5.28 11.83 -5.47
N PRO A 45 5.25 12.57 -4.34
CA PRO A 45 4.61 12.12 -3.09
C PRO A 45 3.10 11.84 -3.20
N CYS A 46 2.43 12.34 -4.24
CA CYS A 46 0.99 12.10 -4.50
C CYS A 46 0.72 10.92 -5.45
N ALA A 47 1.74 10.16 -5.83
CA ALA A 47 1.62 9.04 -6.76
C ALA A 47 0.65 7.95 -6.28
N ILE A 48 -0.03 7.32 -7.24
CA ILE A 48 -0.79 6.08 -7.08
C ILE A 48 0.15 4.91 -7.38
N ILE A 49 0.43 4.10 -6.36
CA ILE A 49 1.31 2.93 -6.47
C ILE A 49 0.46 1.67 -6.43
N TYR A 50 0.62 0.79 -7.41
CA TYR A 50 0.09 -0.57 -7.34
C TYR A 50 1.24 -1.55 -7.07
N THR A 51 1.14 -2.35 -6.01
CA THR A 51 2.27 -3.17 -5.56
C THR A 51 1.84 -4.37 -4.73
N ASN A 52 2.66 -5.42 -4.75
CA ASN A 52 2.59 -6.57 -3.84
C ASN A 52 3.77 -6.57 -2.85
N SER A 53 4.54 -5.48 -2.78
CA SER A 53 5.67 -5.35 -1.86
C SER A 53 5.17 -4.89 -0.49
N ILE A 54 5.35 -5.74 0.53
CA ILE A 54 4.93 -5.42 1.90
C ILE A 54 5.62 -4.18 2.49
N PHE A 55 6.78 -3.81 1.95
CA PHE A 55 7.51 -2.61 2.36
C PHE A 55 6.79 -1.31 1.99
N ALA A 56 5.86 -1.36 1.02
CA ALA A 56 4.98 -0.23 0.71
C ALA A 56 3.99 0.07 1.84
N LEU A 57 3.75 -0.89 2.75
CA LEU A 57 2.94 -0.71 3.96
C LEU A 57 3.70 0.01 5.09
N ASN A 58 4.73 0.78 4.76
CA ASN A 58 5.39 1.64 5.72
C ASN A 58 4.65 2.98 5.80
N GLY A 59 4.29 3.40 7.02
CA GLY A 59 3.54 4.64 7.26
C GLY A 59 4.16 5.89 6.62
N LYS A 60 5.50 5.94 6.49
CA LYS A 60 6.19 7.07 5.86
C LYS A 60 5.77 7.35 4.40
N TYR A 61 5.21 6.35 3.71
CA TYR A 61 4.81 6.47 2.32
C TYR A 61 3.35 6.88 2.15
N ALA A 62 2.49 6.46 3.06
CA ALA A 62 1.04 6.51 2.87
C ALA A 62 0.31 7.34 3.92
N TRP A 63 1.01 7.90 4.90
CA TRP A 63 0.38 8.80 5.86
C TRP A 63 -0.16 10.06 5.18
N ASN A 64 -1.44 10.34 5.40
CA ASN A 64 -2.10 11.53 4.92
C ASN A 64 -2.34 12.49 6.09
N ASP A 65 -1.58 13.58 6.11
CA ASP A 65 -1.65 14.56 7.18
C ASP A 65 -2.97 15.32 7.28
N LYS A 66 -3.73 15.40 6.18
CA LYS A 66 -5.03 16.10 6.16
C LYS A 66 -6.11 15.26 6.81
N THR A 67 -6.16 13.97 6.49
CA THR A 67 -7.17 13.05 7.04
C THR A 67 -6.71 12.34 8.30
N LYS A 68 -5.41 12.44 8.66
CA LYS A 68 -4.78 11.72 9.77
C LYS A 68 -5.02 10.21 9.68
N MET A 69 -4.90 9.66 8.47
CA MET A 69 -5.11 8.26 8.15
C MET A 69 -4.07 7.76 7.15
N HIS A 70 -3.86 6.44 7.10
CA HIS A 70 -3.05 5.82 6.06
C HIS A 70 -3.86 5.66 4.77
N ASP A 71 -3.37 6.21 3.66
CA ASP A 71 -3.86 6.00 2.30
C ASP A 71 -3.30 4.70 1.71
N ILE A 72 -3.50 3.61 2.46
CA ILE A 72 -3.19 2.24 2.05
C ILE A 72 -4.52 1.55 1.79
N PHE A 73 -4.65 0.93 0.63
CA PHE A 73 -5.82 0.18 0.22
C PHE A 73 -5.41 -1.25 -0.10
N ILE A 74 -6.11 -2.22 0.49
CA ILE A 74 -5.87 -3.64 0.29
C ILE A 74 -6.94 -4.19 -0.63
N ARG A 75 -6.54 -5.07 -1.55
CA ARG A 75 -7.50 -5.72 -2.42
C ARG A 75 -8.33 -6.74 -1.64
N ASN A 76 -9.64 -6.57 -1.71
CA ASN A 76 -10.60 -7.55 -1.25
C ASN A 76 -10.73 -8.65 -2.31
N ASN A 77 -10.41 -9.88 -1.92
CA ASN A 77 -10.40 -11.03 -2.83
C ASN A 77 -11.81 -11.50 -3.25
N GLU A 78 -12.85 -11.12 -2.53
CA GLU A 78 -14.24 -11.52 -2.83
C GLU A 78 -14.86 -10.70 -3.96
N ASN A 79 -14.60 -9.39 -3.98
CA ASN A 79 -15.19 -8.46 -4.94
C ASN A 79 -14.17 -7.83 -5.91
N GLY A 80 -12.86 -8.02 -5.66
CA GLY A 80 -11.77 -7.47 -6.47
C GLY A 80 -11.54 -5.96 -6.29
N CYS A 81 -12.28 -5.31 -5.39
CA CYS A 81 -12.17 -3.89 -5.07
C CYS A 81 -11.03 -3.62 -4.07
N PHE A 82 -10.64 -2.36 -3.95
CA PHE A 82 -9.66 -1.91 -2.98
C PHE A 82 -10.34 -1.14 -1.86
N GLU A 83 -10.09 -1.58 -0.63
CA GLU A 83 -10.69 -1.03 0.58
C GLU A 83 -9.56 -0.51 1.48
N ARG A 84 -9.81 0.57 2.23
CA ARG A 84 -8.76 1.22 3.00
C ARG A 84 -8.39 0.37 4.21
N ILE A 85 -7.10 0.21 4.48
CA ILE A 85 -6.61 -0.65 5.55
C ILE A 85 -7.14 -0.26 6.95
N CYS A 86 -7.42 1.03 7.15
CA CYS A 86 -7.98 1.55 8.40
C CYS A 86 -9.37 0.97 8.70
N ASP A 87 -10.11 0.52 7.69
CA ASP A 87 -11.47 0.01 7.83
C ASP A 87 -11.50 -1.47 8.28
N PHE A 88 -10.35 -2.16 8.21
CA PHE A 88 -10.20 -3.58 8.57
C PHE A 88 -9.74 -3.80 10.01
N THR A 89 -9.66 -2.76 10.83
CA THR A 89 -9.28 -2.87 12.25
C THR A 89 -10.10 -1.90 13.09
N SER A 90 -10.38 -2.31 14.33
CA SER A 90 -11.01 -1.43 15.32
C SER A 90 -10.01 -0.46 15.98
N ARG A 91 -8.70 -0.64 15.73
CA ARG A 91 -7.66 0.23 16.28
C ARG A 91 -7.56 1.53 15.50
N GLU A 92 -7.39 2.63 16.22
CA GLU A 92 -6.95 3.89 15.61
C GLU A 92 -5.50 3.74 15.10
N LEU A 93 -5.33 3.70 13.78
CA LEU A 93 -4.01 3.65 13.16
C LEU A 93 -3.36 5.04 13.16
N ARG A 94 -2.13 5.13 13.69
CA ARG A 94 -1.36 6.38 13.76
C ARG A 94 -0.15 6.32 12.83
N GLU A 95 0.42 7.49 12.53
CA GLU A 95 1.56 7.64 11.62
C GLU A 95 2.73 6.70 11.95
N GLY A 96 3.09 6.61 13.24
CA GLY A 96 4.21 5.80 13.71
C GLY A 96 3.94 4.28 13.82
N HIS A 97 2.73 3.81 13.49
CA HIS A 97 2.45 2.38 13.54
C HIS A 97 3.14 1.64 12.39
N ASN A 98 3.73 0.49 12.71
CA ASN A 98 4.31 -0.40 11.72
C ASN A 98 3.20 -1.24 11.08
N ILE A 99 2.54 -0.65 10.07
CA ILE A 99 1.40 -1.25 9.39
C ILE A 99 1.78 -2.58 8.73
N GLY A 100 2.95 -2.67 8.08
CA GLY A 100 3.44 -3.94 7.52
C GLY A 100 3.55 -5.06 8.56
N LYS A 101 4.07 -4.78 9.77
CA LYS A 101 4.12 -5.78 10.85
C LYS A 101 2.72 -6.20 11.33
N MET A 102 1.81 -5.23 11.46
CA MET A 102 0.42 -5.50 11.85
C MET A 102 -0.28 -6.38 10.81
N TYR A 103 0.01 -6.15 9.52
CA TYR A 103 -0.53 -6.94 8.41
C TYR A 103 -0.07 -8.40 8.49
N VAL A 104 1.23 -8.64 8.64
CA VAL A 104 1.77 -10.01 8.81
C VAL A 104 1.21 -10.70 10.06
N ALA A 105 0.90 -9.93 11.11
CA ALA A 105 0.34 -10.47 12.34
C ALA A 105 -1.17 -10.81 12.26
N GLY A 106 -1.84 -10.52 11.13
CA GLY A 106 -3.27 -10.78 10.95
C GLY A 106 -4.17 -9.80 11.72
N GLU A 107 -3.73 -8.56 11.91
CA GLU A 107 -4.53 -7.53 12.60
C GLU A 107 -5.72 -7.03 11.77
N PHE A 108 -5.65 -7.15 10.44
CA PHE A 108 -6.67 -6.67 9.51
C PHE A 108 -7.53 -7.84 9.04
N ASN A 109 -8.85 -7.78 9.30
CA ASN A 109 -9.83 -8.82 8.95
C ASN A 109 -10.93 -8.28 8.04
#